data_AF-A0A7S4JVN9-F1
#
_entry.id   AF-A0A7S4JVN9-F1
#
_cell.length_a   1.000
_cell.length_b   1.000
_cell.length_c   1.000
_cell.angle_alpha   90.00
_cell.angle_beta   90.00
_cell.angle_gamma   90.00
#
_symmetry.space_group_name_H-M   'P 1'
#
loop_
_entity.id
_entity.type
_entity.pdbx_description
1 polymer ?
#
loop_
_entity_poly.entity_id
_entity_poly.type
_entity_poly.pdbx_seq_one_letter_code
_entity_poly.pdbx_strand_id
1 'polypeptide(L)'
;RLLIGALLALFPWTVDRLSRIEFPVPQGGGVVLVTGTATGIGHAAVLALVDSGHYDAVYAGVLDETEAEVWRSRGSGDGKTRIVPIPLDVTKQKDVDDAVKVISARGGALVGIVKNA
;
A
#
# COMPACT_ATOMS: atom_id res chain seq x y z
N ARG A 1 -35.96 21.68 19.15
CA ARG A 1 -34.59 22.28 19.17
C ARG A 1 -33.52 21.20 19.29
N LEU A 2 -33.55 20.32 20.31
CA LEU A 2 -32.60 19.20 20.45
C LEU A 2 -32.57 18.24 19.24
N LEU A 3 -33.73 17.89 18.68
CA LEU A 3 -33.82 17.00 17.51
C LEU A 3 -33.14 17.55 16.24
N ILE A 4 -33.23 18.86 16.01
CA ILE A 4 -32.60 19.51 14.84
C ILE A 4 -31.08 19.51 14.98
N GLY A 5 -30.58 19.77 16.19
CA GLY A 5 -29.14 19.73 16.47
C GLY A 5 -28.52 18.34 16.28
N ALA A 6 -29.21 17.29 16.73
CA ALA A 6 -28.77 15.90 16.53
C ALA A 6 -28.74 15.51 15.05
N LEU A 7 -29.73 15.94 14.26
CA LEU A 7 -29.81 15.66 12.83
C LEU A 7 -28.70 16.37 12.04
N LEU A 8 -28.39 17.62 12.40
CA LEU A 8 -27.26 18.37 11.84
C LEU A 8 -25.91 17.76 12.22
N ALA A 9 -25.77 17.18 13.41
CA ALA A 9 -24.53 16.52 13.83
C ALA A 9 -24.26 15.20 13.08
N LEU A 10 -25.31 14.50 12.64
CA LEU A 10 -25.21 13.28 11.82
C LEU A 10 -25.01 13.57 10.34
N PHE A 11 -25.33 14.78 9.89
CA PHE A 11 -25.27 15.14 8.48
C PHE A 11 -23.86 15.00 7.88
N PRO A 12 -22.77 15.48 8.50
CA PRO A 12 -21.42 15.27 7.98
C PRO A 12 -21.05 13.79 7.85
N TRP A 13 -21.35 12.97 8.86
CA TRP A 13 -21.09 11.52 8.82
C TRP A 13 -21.92 10.82 7.73
N THR A 14 -23.17 11.24 7.56
CA THR A 14 -24.07 10.67 6.55
C THR A 14 -23.62 11.02 5.14
N VAL A 15 -23.27 12.29 4.90
CA VAL A 15 -22.72 12.74 3.62
C VAL A 15 -21.43 11.99 3.33
N ASP A 16 -20.49 11.95 4.28
CA ASP A 16 -19.23 11.22 4.16
C ASP A 16 -19.47 9.74 3.80
N ARG A 17 -20.35 9.05 4.54
CA ARG A 17 -20.68 7.65 4.28
C ARG A 17 -21.33 7.42 2.92
N LEU A 18 -22.22 8.31 2.47
CA LEU A 18 -22.90 8.17 1.18
C LEU A 18 -22.02 8.60 0.00
N SER A 19 -21.08 9.52 0.21
CA SER A 19 -20.17 10.01 -0.82
C SER A 19 -18.88 9.20 -0.95
N ARG A 20 -18.58 8.30 0.01
CA ARG A 20 -17.39 7.44 -0.05
C ARG A 20 -17.50 6.51 -1.25
N ILE A 21 -16.63 6.73 -2.22
CA ILE A 21 -16.38 5.77 -3.29
C ILE A 21 -15.57 4.62 -2.67
N GLU A 22 -16.21 3.47 -2.51
CA GLU A 22 -15.51 2.25 -2.16
C GLU A 22 -14.80 1.71 -3.40
N PHE A 23 -13.50 1.48 -3.28
CA PHE A 23 -12.73 0.79 -4.31
C PHE A 23 -12.61 -0.67 -3.86
N PRO A 24 -13.39 -1.60 -4.44
CA PRO A 24 -13.38 -2.98 -4.01
C PRO A 24 -11.98 -3.57 -4.20
N VAL A 25 -11.38 -4.03 -3.11
CA VAL A 25 -10.13 -4.80 -3.17
C VAL A 25 -10.46 -6.15 -3.81
N PRO A 26 -9.69 -6.63 -4.80
CA PRO A 26 -9.96 -7.91 -5.43
C PRO A 26 -10.08 -9.04 -4.40
N GLN A 27 -11.18 -9.79 -4.47
CA GLN A 27 -11.59 -10.81 -3.49
C GLN A 27 -10.60 -11.99 -3.37
N GLY A 28 -9.59 -12.05 -4.24
CA GLY A 28 -8.56 -13.09 -4.29
C GLY A 28 -7.17 -12.65 -3.84
N GLY A 29 -7.06 -11.52 -3.14
CA GLY A 29 -5.76 -10.96 -2.77
C GLY A 29 -5.13 -10.17 -3.93
N GLY A 30 -3.81 -10.23 -4.04
CA GLY A 30 -3.04 -9.44 -4.98
C GLY A 30 -1.88 -8.72 -4.31
N VAL A 31 -1.12 -8.01 -5.13
CA VAL A 31 0.07 -7.29 -4.69
C VAL A 31 -0.05 -5.80 -4.95
N VAL A 32 0.55 -5.00 -4.07
CA VAL A 32 0.63 -3.54 -4.20
C VAL A 32 2.09 -3.14 -4.27
N LEU A 33 2.42 -2.21 -5.17
CA LEU A 33 3.73 -1.56 -5.20
C LEU A 33 3.63 -0.17 -4.57
N VAL A 34 4.51 0.13 -3.62
CA VAL A 34 4.67 1.47 -3.05
C VAL A 34 6.04 1.99 -3.44
N THR A 35 6.13 3.14 -4.11
CA THR A 35 7.41 3.79 -4.41
C THR A 35 7.78 4.76 -3.28
N GLY A 36 9.08 5.01 -3.07
CA GLY A 36 9.53 6.04 -2.12
C GLY A 36 9.20 5.68 -0.67
N THR A 37 9.71 4.53 -0.22
CA THR A 37 9.33 3.92 1.06
C THR A 37 10.30 4.19 2.21
N ALA A 38 11.39 4.90 1.95
CA ALA A 38 12.40 5.25 2.94
C ALA A 38 11.80 5.88 4.21
N THR A 39 10.93 6.88 4.02
CA THR A 39 10.33 7.69 5.09
C THR A 39 8.94 8.20 4.70
N GLY A 40 8.29 8.93 5.62
CA GLY A 40 7.08 9.70 5.33
C GLY A 40 5.87 8.86 4.92
N ILE A 41 5.13 9.35 3.92
CA ILE A 41 3.84 8.78 3.50
C ILE A 41 4.02 7.38 2.91
N GLY A 42 5.02 7.15 2.05
CA GLY A 42 5.28 5.84 1.46
C GLY A 42 5.62 4.80 2.52
N HIS A 43 6.45 5.15 3.51
CA HIS A 43 6.73 4.29 4.66
C HIS A 43 5.45 3.95 5.45
N ALA A 44 4.65 4.97 5.79
CA ALA A 44 3.40 4.77 6.52
C ALA A 44 2.38 3.94 5.70
N ALA A 45 2.34 4.12 4.38
CA ALA A 45 1.46 3.38 3.48
C ALA A 45 1.82 1.90 3.44
N VAL A 46 3.11 1.53 3.39
CA VAL A 46 3.54 0.13 3.46
C VAL A 46 3.00 -0.52 4.74
N LEU A 47 3.20 0.12 5.89
CA LEU A 47 2.72 -0.40 7.18
C LEU A 47 1.19 -0.54 7.21
N ALA A 48 0.46 0.51 6.80
CA ALA A 48 -1.00 0.49 6.79
C ALA A 48 -1.57 -0.59 5.85
N LEU A 49 -0.99 -0.79 4.67
CA LEU A 49 -1.41 -1.82 3.72
C LEU A 49 -1.13 -3.22 4.25
N VAL A 50 0.00 -3.43 4.92
CA VAL A 50 0.35 -4.70 5.56
C VAL A 50 -0.61 -5.02 6.69
N ASP A 51 -0.83 -4.06 7.60
CA ASP A 51 -1.71 -4.18 8.76
C ASP A 51 -3.17 -4.45 8.36
N SER A 52 -3.60 -3.98 7.19
CA SER A 52 -4.95 -4.27 6.66
C SER A 52 -5.20 -5.76 6.41
N GLY A 53 -4.14 -6.55 6.15
CA GLY A 53 -4.24 -7.98 5.92
C GLY A 53 -4.96 -8.38 4.63
N HIS A 54 -5.23 -7.45 3.70
CA HIS A 54 -6.00 -7.68 2.48
C HIS A 54 -5.19 -8.13 1.27
N TYR A 55 -3.86 -7.96 1.30
CA TYR A 55 -2.97 -8.21 0.17
C TYR A 55 -2.04 -9.39 0.47
N ASP A 56 -1.58 -10.09 -0.57
CA ASP A 56 -0.61 -11.18 -0.42
C ASP A 56 0.80 -10.64 -0.14
N ALA A 57 1.11 -9.49 -0.74
CA ALA A 57 2.35 -8.79 -0.54
C ALA A 57 2.25 -7.30 -0.84
N VAL A 58 3.06 -6.53 -0.13
CA VAL A 58 3.37 -5.13 -0.44
C VAL A 58 4.83 -5.06 -0.86
N TYR A 59 5.08 -4.63 -2.08
CA TYR A 59 6.41 -4.34 -2.59
C TYR A 59 6.83 -2.93 -2.17
N ALA A 60 7.92 -2.83 -1.43
CA ALA A 60 8.47 -1.56 -0.96
C ALA A 60 9.61 -1.12 -1.86
N GLY A 61 9.38 -0.10 -2.69
CA GLY A 61 10.40 0.50 -3.54
C GLY A 61 11.42 1.28 -2.70
N VAL A 62 12.68 0.84 -2.76
CA VAL A 62 13.82 1.38 -2.01
C VAL A 62 14.96 1.79 -2.94
N LEU A 63 15.77 2.76 -2.53
CA LEU A 63 16.92 3.21 -3.32
C LEU A 63 18.21 2.45 -3.02
N ASP A 64 18.33 1.91 -1.80
CA ASP A 64 19.53 1.23 -1.35
C ASP A 64 19.24 -0.03 -0.52
N GLU A 65 20.30 -0.80 -0.30
CA GLU A 65 20.25 -2.09 0.39
C GLU A 65 20.02 -1.93 1.90
N THR A 66 20.36 -0.78 2.49
CA THR A 66 20.15 -0.52 3.92
C THR A 66 18.66 -0.40 4.20
N GLU A 67 17.94 0.36 3.37
CA GLU A 67 16.48 0.45 3.40
C GLU A 67 15.81 -0.89 3.12
N ALA A 68 16.37 -1.66 2.17
CA ALA A 68 15.88 -3.01 1.90
C ALA A 68 15.93 -3.88 3.16
N GLU A 69 17.04 -3.88 3.89
CA GLU A 69 17.21 -4.70 5.09
C GLU A 69 16.27 -4.30 6.24
N VAL A 70 15.99 -3.00 6.38
CA VAL A 70 14.98 -2.48 7.31
C VAL A 70 13.60 -3.09 7.01
N TRP A 71 13.23 -3.22 5.74
CA TRP A 71 11.97 -3.85 5.36
C TRP A 71 11.99 -5.39 5.50
N ARG A 72 13.11 -6.06 5.22
CA ARG A 72 13.22 -7.52 5.41
C ARG A 72 13.07 -7.90 6.88
N SER A 73 13.73 -7.18 7.78
CA SER A 73 13.63 -7.41 9.22
C SER A 73 12.21 -7.23 9.75
N ARG A 74 11.45 -6.27 9.21
CA ARG A 74 10.03 -6.05 9.55
C ARG A 74 9.09 -7.06 8.90
N GLY A 75 9.39 -7.49 7.69
CA GLY A 75 8.57 -8.44 6.93
C GLY A 75 8.68 -9.89 7.38
N SER A 76 9.57 -10.20 8.33
CA SER A 76 9.81 -11.57 8.82
C SER A 76 8.81 -12.04 9.91
N GLY A 77 7.77 -11.27 10.23
CA GLY A 77 6.72 -11.65 11.18
C GLY A 77 5.62 -12.53 10.56
N ASP A 78 4.79 -13.15 11.41
CA ASP A 78 3.66 -14.05 11.04
C ASP A 78 2.46 -13.33 10.41
N GLY A 79 2.67 -12.16 9.80
CA GLY A 79 1.62 -11.36 9.17
C GLY A 79 1.01 -12.06 7.94
N LYS A 80 -0.30 -11.89 7.73
CA LYS A 80 -0.98 -12.39 6.51
C LYS A 80 -0.42 -11.76 5.23
N THR A 81 -0.03 -10.49 5.30
CA THR A 81 0.56 -9.73 4.19
C THR A 81 2.09 -9.68 4.34
N ARG A 82 2.82 -10.03 3.29
CA ARG A 82 4.30 -9.98 3.30
C ARG A 82 4.84 -8.63 2.83
N ILE A 83 5.91 -8.14 3.44
CA ILE A 83 6.67 -7.00 2.92
C ILE A 83 7.80 -7.53 2.05
N VAL A 84 7.94 -7.02 0.83
CA VAL A 84 9.04 -7.37 -0.07
C VAL A 84 9.74 -6.12 -0.57
N PRO A 85 10.93 -5.79 -0.06
CA PRO A 85 11.71 -4.69 -0.59
C PRO A 85 12.15 -4.99 -2.03
N ILE A 86 12.11 -3.97 -2.87
CA ILE A 86 12.55 -4.03 -4.26
C ILE A 86 13.37 -2.78 -4.60
N PRO A 87 14.60 -2.93 -5.13
CA PRO A 87 15.35 -1.79 -5.65
C PRO A 87 14.56 -1.10 -6.76
N LEU A 88 14.24 0.18 -6.58
CA LEU A 88 13.44 0.93 -7.52
C LEU A 88 13.75 2.43 -7.44
N ASP A 89 14.67 2.88 -8.29
CA ASP A 89 14.81 4.28 -8.65
C ASP A 89 13.90 4.59 -9.85
N VAL A 90 12.77 5.26 -9.60
CA VAL A 90 11.78 5.58 -10.63
C VAL A 90 12.32 6.50 -11.74
N THR A 91 13.47 7.13 -11.54
CA THR A 91 14.15 7.94 -12.57
C THR A 91 14.93 7.09 -13.57
N LYS A 92 15.17 5.81 -13.26
CA LYS A 92 15.92 4.86 -14.09
C LYS A 92 14.96 3.83 -14.69
N GLN A 93 14.73 3.91 -16.00
CA GLN A 93 13.81 2.98 -16.69
C GLN A 93 14.19 1.51 -16.48
N LYS A 94 15.49 1.19 -16.42
CA LYS A 94 15.98 -0.16 -16.16
C LYS A 94 15.45 -0.71 -14.83
N ASP A 95 15.45 0.10 -13.78
CA ASP A 95 15.02 -0.32 -12.45
C ASP A 95 13.50 -0.55 -12.42
N VAL A 96 12.73 0.28 -13.14
CA VAL A 96 11.30 0.07 -13.37
C VAL A 96 11.04 -1.24 -14.11
N ASP A 97 11.76 -1.49 -15.19
CA ASP A 97 11.59 -2.71 -16.00
C ASP A 97 11.93 -3.97 -15.19
N ASP A 98 12.99 -3.92 -14.39
CA ASP A 98 13.37 -5.03 -13.53
C ASP A 98 12.37 -5.25 -12.39
N ALA A 99 11.81 -4.18 -11.82
CA ALA A 99 10.73 -4.28 -10.85
C ALA A 99 9.48 -4.94 -11.45
N VAL A 100 9.10 -4.55 -12.67
CA VAL A 100 7.97 -5.17 -13.40
C VAL A 100 8.22 -6.66 -13.61
N LYS A 101 9.43 -7.06 -14.02
CA LYS A 101 9.79 -8.49 -14.20
C LYS A 101 9.66 -9.26 -12.89
N VAL A 102 10.20 -8.74 -11.79
CA VAL A 102 10.16 -9.39 -10.47
C VAL A 102 8.72 -9.57 -9.98
N ILE A 103 7.92 -8.51 -10.06
CA ILE A 103 6.52 -8.54 -9.62
C ILE A 103 5.71 -9.52 -10.47
N SER A 104 5.90 -9.50 -11.79
CA SER A 104 5.19 -10.38 -12.73
C SER A 104 5.59 -11.85 -12.56
N ALA A 105 6.86 -12.14 -12.25
CA ALA A 105 7.36 -13.50 -12.10
C ALA A 105 6.86 -14.20 -10.84
N ARG A 106 6.57 -13.47 -9.76
CA ARG A 106 6.14 -14.07 -8.48
C ARG A 106 4.72 -14.64 -8.53
N GLY A 107 3.91 -14.21 -9.49
CA GLY A 107 2.48 -14.51 -9.56
C GLY A 107 1.65 -13.63 -8.63
N GLY A 108 0.37 -13.46 -8.98
CA GLY A 108 -0.55 -12.52 -8.33
C GLY A 108 -0.77 -11.25 -9.17
N ALA A 109 -2.00 -10.71 -9.13
CA ALA A 109 -2.32 -9.49 -9.85
C ALA A 109 -1.72 -8.27 -9.13
N LEU A 110 -1.07 -7.37 -9.88
CA LEU A 110 -0.75 -6.03 -9.37
C LEU A 110 -2.05 -5.22 -9.32
N VAL A 111 -2.60 -5.06 -8.11
CA VAL A 111 -3.93 -4.46 -7.90
C VAL A 111 -3.87 -2.99 -7.51
N GLY A 112 -2.69 -2.50 -7.16
CA GLY A 112 -2.50 -1.10 -6.77
C GLY A 112 -1.05 -0.64 -6.90
N ILE A 113 -0.89 0.65 -7.16
CA ILE A 113 0.40 1.34 -7.14
C ILE A 113 0.23 2.64 -6.35
N VAL A 114 1.07 2.84 -5.34
CA VAL A 114 1.18 4.10 -4.62
C VAL A 114 2.41 4.83 -5.16
N LYS A 115 2.17 5.84 -6.00
CA LYS A 115 3.22 6.71 -6.56
C LYS A 115 3.58 7.78 -5.54
N ASN A 116 4.65 7.56 -4.79
CA ASN A 116 5.12 8.45 -3.72
C ASN A 116 6.65 8.64 -3.77
N ALA A 117 7.25 8.58 -4.97
CA ALA A 117 8.68 8.82 -5.23
C ALA A 117 8.85 9.86 -6.33
#